data_AF-A0A8B9L5R4-F1
#
_entry.id   AF-A0A8B9L5R4-F1
#
_cell.length_a   1.000
_cell.length_b   1.000
_cell.length_c   1.000
_cell.angle_alpha   90.00
_cell.angle_beta   90.00
_cell.angle_gamma   90.00
#
_symmetry.space_group_name_H-M   'P 1'
#
loop_
_entity.id
_entity.type
_entity.pdbx_description
1 polymer ?
#
loop_
_entity_poly.entity_id
_entity_poly.type
_entity_poly.pdbx_seq_one_letter_code
_entity_poly.pdbx_strand_id
1 'polypeptide(L)'
;MLLSFAIRKCCAKHCVQLATSSSQLFGRRTSQRFVNQTRGAKTNRKKTQNQEDDWKQRNKTALTYIAAAGVGMIGLTYASVPLYRLYCQATGLGGTAIAGHDGELVETMKPVKDRVIKVTFNADTHASLQWNFRPQQSEIYVVPGETALAFYKARNPTDKPVIGISTYSIVPFDAGQYFNKIQCFCFEEQRLNPYEEVDMPVFFYIDPEFDEDPRMAWVDSITLSYTFFEAKDGQKLPLPGYS
;
A
#
# COMPACT_ATOMS: atom_id res chain seq x y z
N MET A 1 0.00 -13.76 11.61
CA MET A 1 -0.59 -14.23 12.89
C MET A 1 0.02 -13.42 14.02
N LEU A 2 -0.69 -12.41 14.56
CA LEU A 2 -0.53 -11.83 15.91
C LEU A 2 -1.19 -10.44 16.08
N LEU A 3 -1.75 -9.84 15.04
CA LEU A 3 -2.44 -8.54 15.15
C LEU A 3 -3.95 -8.56 14.82
N SER A 4 -4.61 -9.73 14.88
CA SER A 4 -6.07 -9.85 14.69
C SER A 4 -6.86 -10.10 15.99
N PHE A 5 -6.21 -10.14 17.15
CA PHE A 5 -6.84 -10.52 18.43
C PHE A 5 -7.25 -9.36 19.35
N ALA A 6 -6.94 -8.10 18.99
CA ALA A 6 -7.18 -6.96 19.88
C ALA A 6 -8.55 -6.26 19.69
N ILE A 7 -9.32 -6.55 18.64
CA ILE A 7 -10.54 -5.78 18.31
C ILE A 7 -11.85 -6.47 18.76
N ARG A 8 -11.81 -7.72 19.27
CA ARG A 8 -13.02 -8.47 19.68
C ARG A 8 -13.38 -8.42 21.17
N LYS A 9 -12.68 -7.65 22.02
CA LYS A 9 -12.84 -7.71 23.49
C LYS A 9 -13.58 -6.56 24.18
N CYS A 10 -14.16 -5.59 23.46
CA CYS A 10 -14.83 -4.44 24.09
C CYS A 10 -16.38 -4.46 24.07
N CYS A 11 -17.03 -5.43 23.41
CA CYS A 11 -18.48 -5.39 23.17
C CYS A 11 -19.32 -6.34 24.06
N ALA A 12 -18.80 -6.84 25.17
CA ALA A 12 -19.46 -7.92 25.93
C ALA A 12 -19.40 -7.76 27.47
N LYS A 13 -19.40 -6.54 28.02
CA LYS A 13 -19.26 -6.36 29.48
C LYS A 13 -20.18 -5.38 30.21
N HIS A 14 -21.23 -4.83 29.58
CA HIS A 14 -22.18 -3.96 30.29
C HIS A 14 -23.63 -4.25 29.92
N CYS A 15 -24.00 -5.53 29.93
CA CYS A 15 -25.39 -5.95 29.96
C CYS A 15 -25.57 -6.94 31.12
N VAL A 16 -26.45 -6.57 32.04
CA VAL A 16 -27.10 -7.42 33.04
C VAL A 16 -26.24 -7.86 34.23
N GLN A 17 -26.44 -7.23 35.40
CA GLN A 17 -27.15 -7.83 36.56
C GLN A 17 -27.04 -6.93 37.80
N LEU A 18 -28.13 -6.85 38.57
CA LEU A 18 -28.37 -6.24 39.90
C LEU A 18 -29.44 -5.15 39.80
N ALA A 19 -30.64 -5.25 40.36
CA ALA A 19 -31.35 -6.30 41.08
C ALA A 19 -32.83 -5.84 41.06
N THR A 20 -33.79 -6.64 40.62
CA THR A 20 -34.65 -7.44 41.50
C THR A 20 -34.85 -6.84 42.89
N SER A 21 -36.01 -6.22 43.14
CA SER A 21 -36.88 -6.57 44.28
C SER A 21 -38.20 -5.82 44.21
N SER A 22 -39.27 -6.55 43.92
CA SER A 22 -40.66 -6.13 44.01
C SER A 22 -41.23 -6.60 45.33
N SER A 23 -41.60 -5.69 46.23
CA SER A 23 -42.48 -5.89 47.39
C SER A 23 -42.49 -4.59 48.19
N GLN A 24 -43.55 -4.05 48.78
CA GLN A 24 -44.96 -4.36 48.96
C GLN A 24 -45.49 -3.16 49.80
N LEU A 25 -46.81 -2.97 49.84
CA LEU A 25 -47.56 -2.22 50.87
C LEU A 25 -47.45 -0.68 50.80
N PHE A 26 -48.40 0.02 50.15
CA PHE A 26 -49.79 0.23 50.58
C PHE A 26 -49.90 0.81 52.00
N GLY A 27 -49.77 2.13 52.10
CA GLY A 27 -50.06 2.94 53.29
C GLY A 27 -51.14 3.97 53.00
N ARG A 28 -52.33 3.71 53.53
CA ARG A 28 -53.55 4.55 53.58
C ARG A 28 -53.34 6.07 53.60
N ARG A 29 -54.12 6.80 52.79
CA ARG A 29 -55.19 7.68 53.29
C ARG A 29 -56.03 8.27 52.16
N THR A 30 -57.27 7.83 52.14
CA THR A 30 -58.48 8.62 51.89
C THR A 30 -58.27 10.13 52.09
N SER A 31 -58.68 10.94 51.11
CA SER A 31 -59.92 11.72 51.22
C SER A 31 -59.98 12.77 50.12
N GLN A 32 -61.08 12.71 49.38
CA GLN A 32 -61.79 13.80 48.73
C GLN A 32 -61.24 15.22 48.95
N ARG A 33 -60.98 15.92 47.85
CA ARG A 33 -61.56 17.25 47.65
C ARG A 33 -61.58 17.61 46.17
N PHE A 34 -62.71 17.26 45.57
CA PHE A 34 -63.31 18.03 44.49
C PHE A 34 -63.45 19.47 45.00
N VAL A 35 -62.83 20.45 44.33
CA VAL A 35 -63.28 21.85 44.19
C VAL A 35 -62.29 22.59 43.27
N ASN A 36 -62.84 23.19 42.21
CA ASN A 36 -62.28 24.23 41.33
C ASN A 36 -61.36 23.84 40.16
N GLN A 37 -61.97 23.21 39.16
CA GLN A 37 -61.65 23.48 37.76
C GLN A 37 -62.30 24.82 37.36
N THR A 38 -61.50 25.86 37.08
CA THR A 38 -61.77 26.95 36.09
C THR A 38 -60.72 28.08 36.15
N ARG A 39 -59.42 27.76 36.19
CA ARG A 39 -58.33 28.71 35.85
C ARG A 39 -57.18 28.08 35.05
N GLY A 40 -57.46 27.04 34.26
CA GLY A 40 -56.43 26.25 33.56
C GLY A 40 -56.23 26.55 32.07
N ALA A 41 -57.22 27.11 31.36
CA ALA A 41 -57.19 27.13 29.89
C ALA A 41 -56.19 28.15 29.30
N LYS A 42 -56.02 29.33 29.92
CA LYS A 42 -55.06 30.35 29.43
C LYS A 42 -53.61 30.04 29.81
N THR A 43 -53.40 29.36 30.94
CA THR A 43 -52.08 28.99 31.45
C THR A 43 -51.49 27.81 30.68
N ASN A 44 -52.32 26.86 30.25
CA ASN A 44 -51.87 25.71 29.48
C ASN A 44 -51.41 26.13 28.06
N ARG A 45 -52.17 26.99 27.37
CA ARG A 45 -51.79 27.50 26.03
C ARG A 45 -50.48 28.29 26.03
N LYS A 46 -50.23 29.12 27.07
CA LYS A 46 -48.94 29.82 27.24
C LYS A 46 -47.79 28.88 27.56
N LYS A 47 -48.03 27.79 28.30
CA LYS A 47 -47.00 26.80 28.64
C LYS A 47 -46.61 25.95 27.42
N THR A 48 -47.57 25.57 26.58
CA THR A 48 -47.31 24.86 25.32
C THR A 48 -46.55 25.75 24.32
N GLN A 49 -46.91 27.04 24.22
CA GLN A 49 -46.19 28.00 23.36
C GLN A 49 -44.74 28.23 23.81
N ASN A 50 -44.48 28.44 25.11
CA ASN A 50 -43.11 28.56 25.61
C ASN A 50 -42.30 27.27 25.40
N GLN A 51 -42.92 26.10 25.51
CA GLN A 51 -42.26 24.81 25.29
C GLN A 51 -41.91 24.59 23.80
N GLU A 52 -42.76 25.04 22.88
CA GLU A 52 -42.47 25.04 21.43
C GLU A 52 -41.35 26.02 21.07
N ASP A 53 -41.30 27.18 21.73
CA ASP A 53 -40.26 28.18 21.49
C ASP A 53 -38.90 27.72 22.05
N ASP A 54 -38.86 27.12 23.24
CA ASP A 54 -37.64 26.51 23.79
C ASP A 54 -37.12 25.35 22.92
N TRP A 55 -38.02 24.52 22.37
CA TRP A 55 -37.67 23.44 21.43
C TRP A 55 -37.12 24.00 20.12
N LYS A 56 -37.73 25.06 19.57
CA LYS A 56 -37.23 25.74 18.36
C LYS A 56 -35.88 26.40 18.58
N GLN A 57 -35.65 27.03 19.73
CA GLN A 57 -34.37 27.66 20.06
C GLN A 57 -33.24 26.62 20.21
N ARG A 58 -33.52 25.49 20.87
CA ARG A 58 -32.56 24.37 20.98
C ARG A 58 -32.27 23.74 19.62
N ASN A 59 -33.28 23.53 18.78
CA ASN A 59 -33.08 22.96 17.45
C ASN A 59 -32.33 23.92 16.53
N LYS A 60 -32.59 25.23 16.60
CA LYS A 60 -31.81 26.24 15.86
C LYS A 60 -30.34 26.22 16.29
N THR A 61 -30.10 26.18 17.61
CA THR A 61 -28.75 26.12 18.17
C THR A 61 -28.02 24.82 17.78
N ALA A 62 -28.70 23.69 17.84
CA ALA A 62 -28.15 22.40 17.41
C ALA A 62 -27.85 22.38 15.90
N LEU A 63 -28.75 22.91 15.07
CA LEU A 63 -28.55 23.03 13.63
C LEU A 63 -27.36 23.93 13.29
N THR A 64 -27.17 25.05 13.99
CA THR A 64 -26.00 25.91 13.76
C THR A 64 -24.70 25.23 14.13
N TYR A 65 -24.65 24.44 15.22
CA TYR A 65 -23.45 23.68 15.60
C TYR A 65 -23.14 22.55 14.61
N ILE A 66 -24.16 21.81 14.17
CA ILE A 66 -23.99 20.73 13.18
C ILE A 66 -23.52 21.30 11.83
N ALA A 67 -24.10 22.41 11.40
CA ALA A 67 -23.69 23.09 10.18
C ALA A 67 -22.23 23.58 10.27
N ALA A 68 -21.84 24.19 11.39
CA ALA A 68 -20.46 24.63 11.63
C ALA A 68 -19.47 23.45 11.63
N ALA A 69 -19.82 22.33 12.26
CA ALA A 69 -19.00 21.12 12.24
C ALA A 69 -18.87 20.52 10.83
N GLY A 70 -19.96 20.50 10.05
CA GLY A 70 -19.95 20.03 8.67
C GLY A 70 -19.03 20.85 7.76
N VAL A 71 -19.11 22.18 7.83
CA VAL A 71 -18.22 23.07 7.07
C VAL A 71 -16.77 22.91 7.51
N GLY A 72 -16.51 22.76 8.81
CA GLY A 72 -15.17 22.50 9.34
C GLY A 72 -14.56 21.20 8.80
N MET A 73 -15.34 20.12 8.73
CA MET A 73 -14.86 18.82 8.23
C MET A 73 -14.52 18.85 6.73
N ILE A 74 -15.34 19.57 5.94
CA ILE A 74 -15.07 19.76 4.51
C ILE A 74 -13.81 20.63 4.33
N GLY A 75 -13.67 21.70 5.11
CA GLY A 75 -12.48 22.56 5.08
C GLY A 75 -11.19 21.80 5.42
N LEU A 76 -11.20 20.97 6.46
CA LEU A 76 -10.05 20.15 6.84
C LEU A 76 -9.68 19.11 5.77
N THR A 77 -10.68 18.50 5.13
CA THR A 77 -10.44 17.53 4.05
C THR A 77 -9.79 18.21 2.84
N TYR A 78 -10.25 19.41 2.48
CA TYR A 78 -9.65 20.18 1.39
C TYR A 78 -8.24 20.70 1.74
N ALA A 79 -8.00 21.10 2.99
CA ALA A 79 -6.70 21.57 3.47
C ALA A 79 -5.66 20.44 3.63
N SER A 80 -6.09 19.19 3.81
CA SER A 80 -5.19 18.03 3.94
C SER A 80 -4.32 17.82 2.70
N VAL A 81 -4.88 18.02 1.49
CA VAL A 81 -4.16 17.80 0.22
C VAL A 81 -2.92 18.71 0.08
N PRO A 82 -3.02 20.06 0.19
CA PRO A 82 -1.84 20.92 0.12
C PRO A 82 -0.90 20.72 1.31
N LEU A 83 -1.40 20.41 2.51
CA LEU A 83 -0.56 20.11 3.67
C LEU A 83 0.28 18.85 3.44
N TYR A 84 -0.32 17.80 2.85
CA TYR A 84 0.37 16.57 2.48
C TYR A 84 1.43 16.82 1.40
N ARG A 85 1.13 17.66 0.40
CA ARG A 85 2.12 18.07 -0.60
C ARG A 85 3.31 18.79 0.03
N LEU A 86 3.07 19.70 0.97
CA LEU A 86 4.12 20.40 1.72
C LEU A 86 4.97 19.44 2.55
N TYR A 87 4.35 18.47 3.21
CA TYR A 87 5.06 17.43 3.97
C TYR A 87 5.89 16.52 3.03
N CYS A 88 5.32 16.07 1.91
CA CYS A 88 6.02 15.26 0.92
C CYS A 88 7.19 16.00 0.26
N GLN A 89 7.05 17.31 0.04
CA GLN A 89 8.16 18.16 -0.41
C GLN A 89 9.23 18.27 0.68
N ALA A 90 8.87 18.53 1.93
CA ALA A 90 9.85 18.67 3.01
C ALA A 90 10.58 17.37 3.37
N THR A 91 9.98 16.20 3.14
CA THR A 91 10.53 14.88 3.50
C THR A 91 11.04 14.06 2.31
N GLY A 92 10.75 14.46 1.07
CA GLY A 92 11.20 13.76 -0.14
C GLY A 92 10.51 12.41 -0.42
N LEU A 93 9.51 12.01 0.38
CA LEU A 93 8.89 10.68 0.36
C LEU A 93 7.88 10.42 -0.78
N GLY A 94 7.81 11.27 -1.80
CA GLY A 94 6.69 11.28 -2.76
C GLY A 94 7.03 11.28 -4.25
N GLY A 95 8.30 11.32 -4.65
CA GLY A 95 8.71 11.32 -6.06
C GLY A 95 8.25 12.53 -6.90
N THR A 96 7.42 13.43 -6.36
CA THR A 96 7.07 14.70 -6.97
C THR A 96 8.20 15.68 -6.70
N ALA A 97 8.95 16.03 -7.75
CA ALA A 97 10.03 17.01 -7.72
C ALA A 97 9.64 18.24 -6.88
N ILE A 98 10.48 18.58 -5.90
CA ILE A 98 10.37 19.83 -5.16
C ILE A 98 10.58 20.95 -6.18
N ALA A 99 9.49 21.61 -6.58
CA ALA A 99 9.56 22.91 -7.23
C ALA A 99 10.11 23.92 -6.20
N GLY A 100 11.42 23.96 -6.03
CA GLY A 100 12.01 24.86 -5.06
C GLY A 100 13.50 24.71 -4.82
N HIS A 101 13.99 23.53 -4.39
CA HIS A 101 15.34 23.46 -3.82
C HIS A 101 16.16 22.18 -4.05
N ASP A 102 15.66 21.21 -4.84
CA ASP A 102 16.50 20.09 -5.32
C ASP A 102 17.00 20.29 -6.75
N GLY A 103 16.44 21.28 -7.46
CA GLY A 103 16.83 21.63 -8.83
C GLY A 103 18.28 22.10 -8.92
N GLU A 104 18.86 22.70 -7.90
CA GLU A 104 20.23 23.23 -7.98
C GLU A 104 21.30 22.12 -7.98
N LEU A 105 21.04 21.01 -7.27
CA LEU A 105 21.89 19.81 -7.29
C LEU A 105 21.74 19.03 -8.60
N VAL A 106 20.56 19.10 -9.21
CA VAL A 106 20.24 18.53 -10.51
C VAL A 106 20.81 19.37 -11.67
N GLU A 107 20.73 20.70 -11.59
CA GLU A 107 21.23 21.64 -12.59
C GLU A 107 22.77 21.70 -12.61
N THR A 108 23.43 21.29 -11.53
CA THR A 108 24.89 21.12 -11.51
C THR A 108 25.35 19.74 -11.98
N MET A 109 24.47 18.75 -12.10
CA MET A 109 24.80 17.46 -12.67
C MET A 109 24.85 17.57 -14.20
N LYS A 110 26.07 17.62 -14.73
CA LYS A 110 26.27 17.51 -16.18
C LYS A 110 26.04 16.06 -16.60
N PRO A 111 25.18 15.79 -17.60
CA PRO A 111 25.05 14.45 -18.15
C PRO A 111 26.40 14.00 -18.71
N VAL A 112 26.94 12.91 -18.16
CA VAL A 112 28.19 12.31 -18.63
C VAL A 112 27.84 11.35 -19.74
N LYS A 113 28.09 11.75 -20.98
CA LYS A 113 28.05 10.84 -22.13
C LYS A 113 29.11 9.75 -21.93
N ASP A 114 28.76 8.53 -22.29
CA ASP A 114 29.64 7.35 -22.26
C ASP A 114 30.00 6.86 -20.85
N ARG A 115 29.08 7.00 -19.88
CA ARG A 115 29.28 6.41 -18.55
C ARG A 115 29.19 4.89 -18.62
N VAL A 116 30.22 4.23 -18.10
CA VAL A 116 30.24 2.77 -18.01
C VAL A 116 29.49 2.33 -16.76
N ILE A 117 28.41 1.58 -16.95
CA ILE A 117 27.59 1.02 -15.88
C ILE A 117 27.98 -0.44 -15.65
N LYS A 118 28.20 -0.80 -14.38
CA LYS A 118 28.47 -2.17 -13.98
C LYS A 118 27.16 -2.92 -13.78
N VAL A 119 26.88 -3.89 -14.63
CA VAL A 119 25.73 -4.78 -14.47
C VAL A 119 26.19 -6.07 -13.80
N THR A 120 25.69 -6.34 -12.60
CA THR A 120 25.96 -7.56 -11.83
C THR A 120 24.82 -8.55 -12.04
N PHE A 121 25.15 -9.81 -12.27
CA PHE A 121 24.20 -10.89 -12.48
C PHE A 121 24.14 -11.81 -11.29
N ASN A 122 22.93 -11.98 -10.75
CA ASN A 122 22.68 -12.89 -9.65
C ASN A 122 21.67 -13.97 -10.09
N ALA A 123 21.88 -15.19 -9.58
CA ALA A 123 21.12 -16.37 -9.94
C ALA A 123 20.77 -17.16 -8.67
N ASP A 124 19.48 -17.25 -8.40
CA ASP A 124 18.93 -17.95 -7.25
C ASP A 124 17.92 -19.02 -7.70
N THR A 125 17.79 -20.07 -6.89
CA THR A 125 16.78 -21.12 -7.09
C THR A 125 16.00 -21.31 -5.79
N HIS A 126 14.68 -21.42 -5.91
CA HIS A 126 13.84 -21.73 -4.77
C HIS A 126 14.11 -23.15 -4.25
N ALA A 127 13.98 -23.39 -2.95
CA ALA A 127 14.31 -24.66 -2.31
C ALA A 127 13.54 -25.88 -2.85
N SER A 128 12.38 -25.67 -3.48
CA SER A 128 11.62 -26.74 -4.14
C SER A 128 12.25 -27.20 -5.46
N LEU A 129 13.06 -26.35 -6.10
CA LEU A 129 13.69 -26.61 -7.39
C LEU A 129 15.16 -26.99 -7.19
N GLN A 130 15.51 -28.22 -7.55
CA GLN A 130 16.87 -28.76 -7.37
C GLN A 130 17.80 -28.47 -8.55
N TRP A 131 17.54 -27.40 -9.30
CA TRP A 131 18.39 -27.04 -10.44
C TRP A 131 19.68 -26.39 -9.97
N ASN A 132 20.76 -26.64 -10.71
CA ASN A 132 21.96 -25.83 -10.60
C ASN A 132 21.84 -24.69 -11.62
N PHE A 133 21.52 -23.50 -11.14
CA PHE A 133 21.37 -22.30 -11.95
C PHE A 133 22.43 -21.28 -11.54
N ARG A 134 23.22 -20.82 -12.51
CA ARG A 134 24.33 -19.89 -12.27
C ARG A 134 24.55 -18.97 -13.47
N PRO A 135 25.00 -17.73 -13.26
CA PRO A 135 25.43 -16.91 -14.37
C PRO A 135 26.75 -17.46 -14.92
N GLN A 136 26.97 -17.34 -16.24
CA GLN A 136 28.28 -17.62 -16.84
C GLN A 136 29.27 -16.49 -16.54
N GLN A 137 28.76 -15.26 -16.46
CA GLN A 137 29.52 -14.05 -16.14
C GLN A 137 28.83 -13.34 -14.97
N SER A 138 29.56 -13.06 -13.89
CA SER A 138 28.99 -12.42 -12.69
C SER A 138 28.79 -10.92 -12.87
N GLU A 139 29.57 -10.27 -13.72
CA GLU A 139 29.46 -8.85 -14.00
C GLU A 139 29.86 -8.55 -15.45
N ILE A 140 29.25 -7.51 -16.02
CA ILE A 140 29.69 -6.88 -17.26
C ILE A 140 29.62 -5.37 -17.15
N TYR A 141 30.37 -4.70 -18.02
CA TYR A 141 30.42 -3.26 -18.14
C TYR A 141 29.77 -2.86 -19.46
N VAL A 142 28.77 -1.99 -19.39
CA VAL A 142 27.97 -1.57 -20.55
C VAL A 142 27.76 -0.08 -20.52
N VAL A 143 27.68 0.53 -21.71
CA VAL A 143 27.34 1.94 -21.85
C VAL A 143 25.84 2.09 -22.15
N PRO A 144 25.13 3.08 -21.58
CA PRO A 144 23.75 3.37 -21.96
C PRO A 144 23.61 3.56 -23.49
N GLY A 145 22.59 2.93 -24.07
CA GLY A 145 22.38 2.84 -25.52
C GLY A 145 23.09 1.66 -26.20
N GLU A 146 24.03 0.99 -25.54
CA GLU A 146 24.64 -0.25 -26.03
C GLU A 146 23.79 -1.48 -25.67
N THR A 147 23.65 -2.39 -26.63
CA THR A 147 23.01 -3.69 -26.39
C THR A 147 24.03 -4.70 -25.90
N ALA A 148 23.68 -5.43 -24.83
CA ALA A 148 24.52 -6.45 -24.25
C ALA A 148 23.83 -7.81 -24.18
N LEU A 149 24.65 -8.86 -24.20
CA LEU A 149 24.23 -10.25 -24.08
C LEU A 149 24.88 -10.88 -22.86
N ALA A 150 24.07 -11.54 -22.03
CA ALA A 150 24.54 -12.33 -20.90
C ALA A 150 24.01 -13.75 -20.97
N PHE A 151 24.82 -14.71 -20.56
CA PHE A 151 24.44 -16.12 -20.55
C PHE A 151 24.28 -16.61 -19.12
N TYR A 152 23.20 -17.36 -18.90
CA TYR A 152 23.02 -18.16 -17.70
C TYR A 152 23.06 -19.63 -18.06
N LYS A 153 23.52 -20.45 -17.12
CA LYS A 153 23.56 -21.90 -17.27
C LYS A 153 22.61 -22.53 -16.27
N ALA A 154 21.70 -23.36 -16.78
CA ALA A 154 20.81 -24.17 -15.96
C ALA A 154 21.07 -25.66 -16.23
N ARG A 155 21.15 -26.44 -15.15
CA ARG A 155 21.27 -27.90 -15.22
C ARG A 155 20.29 -28.56 -14.27
N ASN A 156 19.62 -29.60 -14.76
CA ASN A 156 18.78 -30.47 -13.94
C ASN A 156 19.59 -31.71 -13.50
N PRO A 157 20.02 -31.83 -12.24
CA PRO A 157 20.76 -32.99 -11.74
C PRO A 157 19.86 -34.19 -11.37
N THR A 158 18.54 -34.09 -11.54
CA THR A 158 17.59 -35.13 -11.11
C THR A 158 17.26 -36.13 -12.21
N ASP A 159 16.74 -37.31 -11.83
CA ASP A 159 16.33 -38.38 -12.76
C ASP A 159 14.97 -38.15 -13.43
N LYS A 160 14.30 -37.02 -13.17
CA LYS A 160 12.98 -36.69 -13.71
C LYS A 160 12.99 -35.36 -14.46
N PRO A 161 12.14 -35.20 -15.49
CA PRO A 161 11.94 -33.90 -16.10
C PRO A 161 11.32 -32.95 -15.07
N VAL A 162 11.84 -31.73 -15.00
CA VAL A 162 11.35 -30.69 -14.11
C VAL A 162 10.99 -29.48 -14.95
N ILE A 163 9.91 -28.80 -14.60
CA ILE A 163 9.48 -27.56 -15.24
C ILE A 163 9.71 -26.43 -14.25
N GLY A 164 10.35 -25.37 -14.71
CA GLY A 164 10.65 -24.18 -13.93
C GLY A 164 10.15 -22.91 -14.60
N ILE A 165 9.72 -21.95 -13.80
CA ILE A 165 9.43 -20.57 -14.21
C ILE A 165 10.36 -19.63 -13.45
N SER A 166 10.79 -18.52 -14.05
CA SER A 166 11.74 -17.60 -13.41
C SER A 166 11.17 -16.19 -13.25
N THR A 167 11.38 -15.57 -12.10
CA THR A 167 11.10 -14.15 -11.94
C THR A 167 12.41 -13.37 -11.91
N TYR A 168 12.35 -12.08 -12.26
CA TYR A 168 13.51 -11.20 -12.20
C TYR A 168 13.23 -9.97 -11.35
N SER A 169 14.30 -9.41 -10.80
CA SER A 169 14.28 -8.11 -10.13
C SER A 169 15.53 -7.32 -10.49
N ILE A 170 15.37 -6.00 -10.55
CA ILE A 170 16.46 -5.06 -10.81
C ILE A 170 16.65 -4.19 -9.56
N VAL A 171 17.91 -4.02 -9.16
CA VAL A 171 18.30 -3.18 -8.03
C VAL A 171 19.40 -2.21 -8.51
N PRO A 172 19.30 -0.90 -8.22
CA PRO A 172 18.20 -0.21 -7.54
C PRO A 172 16.91 -0.15 -8.38
N PHE A 173 15.75 -0.05 -7.71
CA PHE A 173 14.44 -0.06 -8.38
C PHE A 173 14.28 1.09 -9.38
N ASP A 174 14.85 2.25 -9.06
CA ASP A 174 14.79 3.44 -9.92
C ASP A 174 15.49 3.23 -11.27
N ALA A 175 16.54 2.39 -11.32
CA ALA A 175 17.21 2.03 -12.57
C ALA A 175 16.39 1.03 -13.40
N GLY A 176 15.40 0.36 -12.79
CA GLY A 176 14.57 -0.64 -13.46
C GLY A 176 13.74 -0.09 -14.62
N GLN A 177 13.39 1.20 -14.60
CA GLN A 177 12.62 1.83 -15.68
C GLN A 177 13.43 2.05 -16.96
N TYR A 178 14.75 2.19 -16.84
CA TYR A 178 15.68 2.35 -17.96
C TYR A 178 16.24 1.01 -18.44
N PHE A 179 16.03 -0.07 -17.67
CA PHE A 179 16.56 -1.39 -17.99
C PHE A 179 15.58 -2.15 -18.88
N ASN A 180 15.86 -2.15 -20.19
CA ASN A 180 15.00 -2.79 -21.17
C ASN A 180 15.48 -4.20 -21.49
N LYS A 181 14.75 -5.20 -20.98
CA LYS A 181 15.01 -6.61 -21.29
C LYS A 181 14.23 -7.03 -22.54
N ILE A 182 14.94 -7.26 -23.64
CA ILE A 182 14.35 -7.57 -24.95
C ILE A 182 13.88 -9.03 -25.03
N GLN A 183 14.63 -9.99 -24.44
CA GLN A 183 14.27 -11.42 -24.48
C GLN A 183 14.39 -12.08 -23.09
N CYS A 184 13.29 -12.66 -22.60
CA CYS A 184 13.13 -13.13 -21.22
C CYS A 184 12.57 -14.56 -21.14
N PHE A 185 13.36 -15.51 -20.61
CA PHE A 185 12.86 -16.83 -20.15
C PHE A 185 11.92 -16.74 -18.93
N CYS A 186 11.65 -15.53 -18.47
CA CYS A 186 11.02 -15.25 -17.18
C CYS A 186 9.55 -15.65 -17.16
N PHE A 187 8.90 -15.56 -18.31
CA PHE A 187 7.47 -15.83 -18.39
C PHE A 187 7.15 -17.11 -19.15
N GLU A 188 8.17 -17.89 -19.51
CA GLU A 188 8.01 -19.14 -20.22
C GLU A 188 8.42 -20.30 -19.33
N GLU A 189 7.57 -21.32 -19.30
CA GLU A 189 7.86 -22.57 -18.63
C GLU A 189 9.04 -23.27 -19.32
N GLN A 190 10.18 -23.33 -18.64
CA GLN A 190 11.35 -24.04 -19.11
C GLN A 190 11.27 -25.49 -18.61
N ARG A 191 11.28 -26.46 -19.52
CA ARG A 191 11.34 -27.88 -19.18
C ARG A 191 12.76 -28.39 -19.42
N LEU A 192 13.42 -28.86 -18.36
CA LEU A 192 14.71 -29.55 -18.47
C LEU A 192 14.54 -31.04 -18.20
N ASN A 193 15.00 -31.87 -19.13
CA ASN A 193 15.04 -33.31 -18.99
C ASN A 193 16.10 -33.73 -17.95
N PRO A 194 16.09 -35.01 -17.51
CA PRO A 194 17.08 -35.51 -16.59
C PRO A 194 18.50 -35.29 -17.11
N TYR A 195 19.38 -34.75 -16.26
CA TYR A 195 20.79 -34.45 -16.56
C TYR A 195 21.04 -33.47 -17.71
N GLU A 196 19.99 -32.81 -18.21
CA GLU A 196 20.12 -31.82 -19.27
C GLU A 196 20.73 -30.52 -18.73
N GLU A 197 21.62 -29.92 -19.53
CA GLU A 197 22.24 -28.62 -19.30
C GLU A 197 21.97 -27.73 -20.51
N VAL A 198 21.45 -26.52 -20.26
CA VAL A 198 21.08 -25.55 -21.29
C VAL A 198 21.67 -24.19 -20.96
N ASP A 199 22.19 -23.51 -21.98
CA ASP A 199 22.60 -22.11 -21.90
C ASP A 199 21.42 -21.20 -22.30
N MET A 200 21.10 -20.26 -21.43
CA MET A 200 19.96 -19.35 -21.51
C MET A 200 20.45 -17.92 -21.77
N PRO A 201 20.44 -17.44 -23.03
CA PRO A 201 20.82 -16.07 -23.39
C PRO A 201 19.81 -15.00 -22.97
N VAL A 202 20.28 -13.97 -22.27
CA VAL A 202 19.52 -12.79 -21.88
C VAL A 202 20.05 -11.58 -22.65
N PHE A 203 19.21 -11.04 -23.53
CA PHE A 203 19.51 -9.84 -24.31
C PHE A 203 18.83 -8.61 -23.68
N PHE A 204 19.61 -7.56 -23.44
CA PHE A 204 19.15 -6.35 -22.78
C PHE A 204 19.95 -5.13 -23.22
N TYR A 205 19.43 -3.94 -22.92
CA TYR A 205 20.14 -2.68 -23.05
C TYR A 205 19.65 -1.72 -21.96
N ILE A 206 20.47 -0.70 -21.68
CA ILE A 206 20.10 0.41 -20.81
C ILE A 206 19.70 1.57 -21.71
N ASP A 207 18.55 2.18 -21.47
CA ASP A 207 18.09 3.33 -22.23
C ASP A 207 19.05 4.53 -22.06
N PRO A 208 19.46 5.24 -23.12
CA PRO A 208 20.28 6.45 -23.02
C PRO A 208 19.66 7.55 -22.15
N GLU A 209 18.34 7.57 -21.95
CA GLU A 209 17.68 8.49 -21.00
C GLU A 209 18.18 8.32 -19.55
N PHE A 210 18.82 7.19 -19.22
CA PHE A 210 19.47 6.95 -17.92
C PHE A 210 20.53 8.00 -17.57
N ASP A 211 21.24 8.54 -18.57
CA ASP A 211 22.27 9.56 -18.35
C ASP A 211 21.70 10.98 -18.25
N GLU A 212 20.44 11.17 -18.68
CA GLU A 212 19.73 12.45 -18.59
C GLU A 212 19.00 12.61 -17.25
N ASP A 213 18.68 11.51 -16.54
CA ASP A 213 18.03 11.57 -15.22
C ASP A 213 19.04 11.90 -14.10
N PRO A 214 18.88 13.04 -13.41
CA PRO A 214 19.71 13.43 -12.27
C PRO A 214 19.69 12.44 -11.11
N ARG A 215 18.58 11.71 -10.93
CA ARG A 215 18.46 10.67 -9.89
C ARG A 215 19.41 9.51 -10.15
N MET A 216 19.74 9.26 -11.41
CA MET A 216 20.63 8.19 -11.83
C MET A 216 22.10 8.62 -11.85
N ALA A 217 22.42 9.88 -11.57
CA ALA A 217 23.79 10.41 -11.61
C ALA A 217 24.78 9.65 -10.71
N TRP A 218 24.31 9.05 -9.60
CA TRP A 218 25.12 8.29 -8.66
C TRP A 218 24.97 6.77 -8.76
N VAL A 219 24.18 6.28 -9.74
CA VAL A 219 23.94 4.85 -9.93
C VAL A 219 24.91 4.31 -10.97
N ASP A 220 26.03 3.77 -10.50
CA ASP A 220 27.05 3.16 -11.38
C ASP A 220 26.95 1.62 -11.43
N SER A 221 26.10 1.03 -10.59
CA SER A 221 25.92 -0.42 -10.50
C SER A 221 24.46 -0.82 -10.51
N ILE A 222 24.11 -1.74 -11.40
CA ILE A 222 22.78 -2.33 -11.51
C ILE A 222 22.92 -3.83 -11.29
N THR A 223 22.10 -4.40 -10.42
CA THR A 223 22.06 -5.85 -10.19
C THR A 223 20.79 -6.43 -10.79
N LEU A 224 20.96 -7.34 -11.75
CA LEU A 224 19.90 -8.15 -12.33
C LEU A 224 19.88 -9.51 -11.62
N SER A 225 18.85 -9.73 -10.80
CA SER A 225 18.68 -10.99 -10.05
C SER A 225 17.57 -11.84 -10.67
N TYR A 226 17.90 -13.09 -10.97
CA TYR A 226 16.94 -14.12 -11.40
C TYR A 226 16.67 -15.11 -10.28
N THR A 227 15.40 -15.48 -10.10
CA THR A 227 15.02 -16.57 -9.19
C THR A 227 14.12 -17.56 -9.90
N PHE A 228 14.52 -18.83 -9.94
CA PHE A 228 13.71 -19.90 -10.49
C PHE A 228 12.83 -20.59 -9.44
N PHE A 229 11.60 -20.91 -9.85
CA PHE A 229 10.60 -21.63 -9.08
C PHE A 229 10.16 -22.88 -9.85
N GLU A 230 9.85 -23.96 -9.14
CA GLU A 230 9.29 -25.17 -9.74
C GLU A 230 7.83 -24.90 -10.14
N ALA A 231 7.51 -25.09 -11.42
CA ALA A 231 6.13 -25.03 -11.91
C ALA A 231 5.51 -26.43 -11.76
N LYS A 232 4.84 -26.67 -10.62
CA LYS A 232 4.02 -27.87 -10.43
C LYS A 232 2.59 -27.61 -10.90
N ASP A 233 2.02 -28.55 -11.65
CA ASP A 233 0.58 -28.58 -11.94
C ASP A 233 -0.21 -28.50 -10.62
N GLY A 234 -0.87 -27.37 -10.38
CA GLY A 234 -1.72 -27.14 -9.20
C GLY A 234 -1.15 -26.23 -8.11
N GLN A 235 0.06 -25.69 -8.23
CA GLN A 235 0.51 -24.61 -7.35
C GLN A 235 -0.06 -23.28 -7.82
N LYS A 236 -1.20 -22.87 -7.25
CA LYS A 236 -1.68 -21.48 -7.34
C LYS A 236 -0.63 -20.56 -6.72
N LEU A 237 0.17 -19.90 -7.55
CA LEU A 237 0.96 -18.77 -7.09
C LEU A 237 -0.03 -17.69 -6.60
N PRO A 238 0.10 -17.20 -5.36
CA PRO A 238 -0.65 -16.03 -4.93
C PRO A 238 -0.12 -14.84 -5.72
N LEU A 239 -0.76 -14.53 -6.84
CA LEU A 239 -0.50 -13.29 -7.56
C LEU A 239 -0.94 -12.12 -6.66
N PRO A 240 -0.07 -11.14 -6.38
CA PRO A 240 -0.48 -9.96 -5.63
C PRO A 240 -1.48 -9.14 -6.46
N GLY A 241 -2.74 -9.15 -6.03
CA GLY A 241 -3.68 -8.05 -6.25
C GLY A 241 -4.18 -7.80 -7.67
N TYR A 242 -5.17 -8.59 -8.11
CA TYR A 242 -6.26 -8.06 -8.95
C TYR A 242 -7.55 -8.80 -8.59
N SER A 243 -8.39 -8.15 -7.79
CA SER A 243 -9.77 -8.54 -7.47
C SER A 243 -10.66 -7.32 -7.59
#